data_AF-A0A8T7F822-F1
#
_entry.id   AF-A0A8T7F822-F1
#
_cell.length_a   1.000
_cell.length_b   1.000
_cell.length_c   1.000
_cell.angle_alpha   90.00
_cell.angle_beta   90.00
_cell.angle_gamma   90.00
#
_symmetry.space_group_name_H-M   'P 1'
#
loop_
_entity.id
_entity.type
_entity.pdbx_description
1 polymer ?
#
loop_
_entity_poly.entity_id
_entity_poly.type
_entity_poly.pdbx_seq_one_letter_code
_entity_poly.pdbx_strand_id
1 'polypeptide(L)'
;MKRELLAIGIVVLILFGLPVGAFIYQRQQTSSDSTKRVIIIQATVPEAGGFQPSAIKVNAGETVTLRFSSMDVTHGIAIGPGLGIDLGHVDPGHVKEVTVTFDKAGTYTFYCNTWCSPDHWRMRGIVEVTDPDNPDAIPIAYHDPIIERLVAEGVNIDANVTMGMADHPQPDVLTFDQPPSIEKGNILAATLSIPEELSDAEWRLTHTPMEGLELLADKNPSNSMNDLIHVIAYLWVSDTRFEAIQWAENYFNQNCAACHGQTGDGNGPAANQTAESPVAFGDAAYMFGMRSDVLYAKIRRGGMGTDMPNFGTLLTPEETLKLVSYLWQLAFLAPNSGIE
;
A
#
# COMPACT_ATOMS: atom_id res chain seq x y z
N MET A 1 11.65 -43.05 -54.06
CA MET A 1 12.49 -43.60 -52.97
C MET A 1 13.24 -42.56 -52.13
N LYS A 2 14.34 -41.93 -52.59
CA LYS A 2 15.15 -41.05 -51.69
C LYS A 2 14.39 -39.83 -51.14
N ARG A 3 13.52 -39.21 -51.94
CA ARG A 3 12.70 -38.05 -51.51
C ARG A 3 11.53 -38.45 -50.58
N GLU A 4 10.94 -39.63 -50.78
CA GLU A 4 9.85 -40.14 -49.93
C GLU A 4 10.37 -40.57 -48.55
N LEU A 5 11.54 -41.23 -48.51
CA LEU A 5 12.19 -41.57 -47.24
C LEU A 5 12.56 -40.32 -46.43
N LEU A 6 12.96 -39.24 -47.11
CA LEU A 6 13.27 -37.97 -46.48
C LEU A 6 12.00 -37.28 -45.94
N ALA A 7 10.88 -37.32 -46.67
CA ALA A 7 9.59 -36.81 -46.22
C ALA A 7 9.04 -37.59 -45.01
N ILE A 8 9.13 -38.92 -45.03
CA ILE A 8 8.73 -39.77 -43.89
C ILE A 8 9.60 -39.47 -42.67
N GLY A 9 10.91 -39.29 -42.86
CA GLY A 9 11.82 -38.89 -41.78
C GLY A 9 11.45 -37.55 -41.14
N ILE A 10 11.10 -36.54 -41.95
CA ILE A 10 10.65 -35.23 -41.46
C ILE A 10 9.33 -35.37 -40.67
N VAL A 11 8.36 -36.12 -41.20
CA VAL A 11 7.07 -36.33 -40.53
C VAL A 11 7.25 -37.03 -39.19
N VAL A 12 8.09 -38.07 -39.11
CA VAL A 12 8.39 -38.76 -37.84
C VAL A 12 9.10 -37.83 -36.85
N LEU A 13 10.02 -36.99 -37.32
CA LEU A 13 10.73 -36.03 -36.47
C LEU A 13 9.77 -34.95 -35.94
N ILE A 14 8.78 -34.52 -36.71
CA ILE A 14 7.77 -33.55 -36.26
C ILE A 14 6.76 -34.22 -35.31
N LEU A 15 6.24 -35.40 -35.65
CA LEU A 15 5.19 -36.06 -34.86
C LEU A 15 5.71 -36.69 -33.57
N PHE A 16 6.98 -37.10 -33.53
CA PHE A 16 7.55 -37.79 -32.37
C PHE A 16 8.81 -37.10 -31.86
N GLY A 17 9.71 -36.65 -32.73
CA GLY A 17 10.97 -36.01 -32.32
C GLY A 17 10.75 -34.70 -31.56
N LEU A 18 9.86 -33.82 -32.04
CA LEU A 18 9.55 -32.54 -31.38
C LEU A 18 8.80 -32.74 -30.06
N PRO A 19 7.74 -33.56 -29.96
CA PRO A 19 7.08 -33.82 -28.67
C PRO A 19 7.99 -34.52 -27.66
N VAL A 20 8.79 -35.48 -28.10
CA VAL A 20 9.77 -36.15 -27.21
C VAL A 20 10.86 -35.18 -26.79
N GLY A 21 11.36 -34.34 -27.70
CA GLY A 21 12.32 -33.29 -27.40
C GLY A 21 11.78 -32.27 -26.41
N ALA A 22 10.54 -31.80 -26.61
CA ALA A 22 9.84 -30.90 -25.69
C ALA A 22 9.59 -31.56 -24.32
N PHE A 23 9.18 -32.83 -24.29
CA PHE A 23 8.98 -33.58 -23.07
C PHE A 23 10.29 -33.81 -22.31
N ILE A 24 11.39 -34.13 -22.99
CA ILE A 24 12.72 -34.27 -22.39
C ILE A 24 13.22 -32.92 -21.88
N TYR A 25 13.03 -31.84 -22.64
CA TYR A 25 13.41 -30.49 -22.24
C TYR A 25 12.62 -30.03 -21.00
N GLN A 26 11.30 -30.23 -20.99
CA GLN A 26 10.42 -29.95 -19.86
C GLN A 26 10.77 -30.82 -18.64
N ARG A 27 11.11 -32.10 -18.86
CA ARG A 27 11.58 -33.01 -17.81
C ARG A 27 12.94 -32.60 -17.26
N GLN A 28 13.88 -32.14 -18.08
CA GLN A 28 15.18 -31.67 -17.63
C GLN A 28 15.08 -30.35 -16.86
N GLN A 29 14.23 -29.41 -17.30
CA GLN A 29 13.91 -28.20 -16.52
C GLN A 29 13.31 -28.56 -15.15
N THR A 30 12.35 -29.48 -15.10
CA THR A 30 11.74 -29.92 -13.83
C THR A 30 12.69 -30.76 -12.96
N SER A 31 13.65 -31.50 -13.54
CA SER A 31 14.62 -32.31 -12.80
C SER A 31 15.73 -31.47 -12.14
N SER A 32 16.14 -30.36 -12.77
CA SER A 32 17.08 -29.40 -12.19
C SER A 32 16.50 -28.66 -10.97
N ASP A 33 15.18 -28.70 -10.79
CA ASP A 33 14.43 -27.98 -9.74
C ASP A 33 14.04 -28.87 -8.55
N SER A 34 14.43 -30.16 -8.57
CA SER A 34 14.02 -31.20 -7.60
C SER A 34 14.48 -31.00 -6.15
N THR A 35 15.13 -29.87 -5.83
CA THR A 35 15.52 -29.49 -4.46
C THR A 35 14.74 -28.29 -3.90
N LYS A 36 13.92 -27.60 -4.71
CA LYS A 36 13.13 -26.44 -4.26
C LYS A 36 11.66 -26.81 -4.14
N ARG A 37 11.07 -26.56 -2.98
CA ARG A 37 9.63 -26.75 -2.76
C ARG A 37 8.87 -25.72 -3.58
N VAL A 38 8.17 -26.18 -4.62
CA VAL A 38 7.30 -25.33 -5.46
C VAL A 38 5.86 -25.47 -4.96
N ILE A 39 5.23 -24.34 -4.63
CA ILE A 39 3.85 -24.25 -4.19
C ILE A 39 3.05 -23.56 -5.29
N ILE A 40 2.09 -24.29 -5.88
CA ILE A 40 1.23 -23.79 -6.95
C ILE A 40 -0.01 -23.16 -6.32
N ILE A 41 -0.31 -21.92 -6.71
CA ILE A 41 -1.43 -21.12 -6.23
C ILE A 41 -2.24 -20.69 -7.46
N GLN A 42 -3.47 -21.18 -7.55
CA GLN A 42 -4.41 -20.82 -8.61
C GLN A 42 -5.24 -19.62 -8.17
N ALA A 43 -5.37 -18.64 -9.04
CA ALA A 43 -6.15 -17.43 -8.82
C ALA A 43 -7.48 -17.52 -9.59
N THR A 44 -8.59 -17.46 -8.87
CA THR A 44 -9.92 -17.14 -9.41
C THR A 44 -10.46 -15.89 -8.73
N VAL A 45 -11.48 -15.26 -9.30
CA VAL A 45 -12.21 -14.16 -8.65
C VAL A 45 -12.72 -14.60 -7.27
N PRO A 46 -12.81 -13.70 -6.28
CA PRO A 46 -13.28 -14.00 -4.93
C PRO A 46 -14.57 -14.82 -4.88
N GLU A 47 -15.52 -14.49 -5.76
CA GLU A 47 -16.82 -15.15 -5.90
C GLU A 47 -16.71 -16.62 -6.31
N ALA A 48 -15.59 -17.01 -6.93
CA ALA A 48 -15.27 -18.35 -7.39
C ALA A 48 -14.18 -19.03 -6.52
N GLY A 49 -13.95 -18.55 -5.29
CA GLY A 49 -13.07 -19.18 -4.31
C GLY A 49 -11.70 -18.53 -4.14
N GLY A 50 -11.39 -17.45 -4.87
CA GLY A 50 -10.16 -16.69 -4.68
C GLY A 50 -8.89 -17.49 -4.97
N PHE A 51 -7.85 -17.24 -4.19
CA PHE A 51 -6.61 -18.02 -4.31
C PHE A 51 -6.76 -19.42 -3.71
N GLN A 52 -6.25 -20.43 -4.43
CA GLN A 52 -6.25 -21.83 -4.01
C GLN A 52 -4.85 -22.47 -4.15
N PRO A 53 -4.23 -22.96 -3.06
CA PRO A 53 -4.72 -22.89 -1.69
C PRO A 53 -4.75 -21.44 -1.16
N SER A 54 -5.72 -21.13 -0.30
CA SER A 54 -5.85 -19.81 0.34
C SER A 54 -4.91 -19.63 1.54
N ALA A 55 -4.34 -20.73 2.05
CA ALA A 55 -3.36 -20.74 3.12
C ALA A 55 -2.26 -21.76 2.83
N ILE A 56 -1.00 -21.33 3.01
CA ILE A 56 0.17 -22.20 2.87
C ILE A 56 1.04 -22.10 4.13
N LYS A 57 1.68 -23.21 4.49
CA LYS A 57 2.58 -23.30 5.66
C LYS A 57 4.03 -23.44 5.20
N VAL A 58 4.92 -22.61 5.74
CA VAL A 58 6.35 -22.56 5.43
C VAL A 58 7.12 -22.41 6.74
N ASN A 59 8.34 -22.93 6.85
CA ASN A 59 9.18 -22.69 8.02
C ASN A 59 9.98 -21.40 7.86
N ALA A 60 10.26 -20.71 8.97
CA ALA A 60 11.22 -19.61 8.96
C ALA A 60 12.58 -20.10 8.43
N GLY A 61 13.18 -19.35 7.51
CA GLY A 61 14.42 -19.70 6.81
C GLY A 61 14.27 -20.71 5.67
N GLU A 62 13.07 -21.24 5.41
CA GLU A 62 12.80 -22.12 4.26
C GLU A 62 12.68 -21.30 2.97
N THR A 63 13.46 -21.66 1.94
CA THR A 63 13.32 -21.11 0.59
C THR A 63 12.28 -21.90 -0.20
N VAL A 64 11.23 -21.22 -0.67
CA VAL A 64 10.16 -21.81 -1.48
C VAL A 64 9.97 -21.03 -2.78
N THR A 65 9.49 -21.70 -3.83
CA THR A 65 9.02 -21.03 -5.05
C THR A 65 7.49 -21.00 -5.03
N LEU A 66 6.91 -19.82 -5.03
CA LEU A 66 5.47 -19.62 -5.16
C LEU A 66 5.15 -19.41 -6.64
N ARG A 67 4.30 -20.26 -7.22
CA ARG A 67 3.87 -20.21 -8.61
C ARG A 67 2.39 -19.86 -8.70
N PHE A 68 2.10 -18.68 -9.20
CA PHE A 68 0.74 -18.17 -9.38
C PHE A 68 0.28 -18.36 -10.84
N SER A 69 -0.97 -18.79 -11.02
CA SER A 69 -1.60 -18.90 -12.34
C SER A 69 -3.05 -18.43 -12.29
N SER A 70 -3.49 -17.64 -13.27
CA SER A 70 -4.89 -17.26 -13.40
C SER A 70 -5.72 -18.35 -14.08
N MET A 71 -6.93 -18.59 -13.54
CA MET A 71 -7.89 -19.57 -14.05
C MET A 71 -9.13 -18.93 -14.71
N ASP A 72 -9.27 -17.60 -14.68
CA ASP A 72 -10.45 -16.88 -15.20
C ASP A 72 -10.14 -15.51 -15.84
N VAL A 73 -9.74 -14.50 -15.06
CA VAL A 73 -9.49 -13.12 -15.48
C VAL A 73 -8.07 -12.68 -15.12
N THR A 74 -7.65 -11.50 -15.55
CA THR A 74 -6.37 -10.94 -15.11
C THR A 74 -6.39 -10.65 -13.60
N HIS A 75 -5.38 -11.13 -12.90
CA HIS A 75 -5.15 -10.86 -11.47
C HIS A 75 -3.82 -10.15 -11.27
N GLY A 76 -3.69 -9.38 -10.20
CA GLY A 76 -2.41 -8.88 -9.70
C GLY A 76 -1.87 -9.81 -8.62
N ILE A 77 -0.55 -9.84 -8.42
CA ILE A 77 0.08 -10.69 -7.41
C ILE A 77 1.12 -9.89 -6.65
N ALA A 78 0.81 -9.54 -5.40
CA ALA A 78 1.72 -8.92 -4.47
C ALA A 78 1.78 -9.70 -3.14
N ILE A 79 2.87 -9.57 -2.40
CA ILE A 79 3.06 -10.23 -1.09
C ILE A 79 3.62 -9.23 -0.09
N GLY A 80 2.94 -9.10 1.05
CA GLY A 80 3.36 -8.28 2.19
C GLY A 80 3.06 -8.97 3.52
N PRO A 81 3.34 -8.34 4.67
CA PRO A 81 4.04 -7.06 4.80
C PRO A 81 5.56 -7.21 4.64
N GLY A 82 6.24 -6.14 4.18
CA GLY A 82 7.71 -5.99 4.28
C GLY A 82 8.55 -6.86 3.35
N LEU A 83 7.94 -7.56 2.38
CA LEU A 83 8.67 -8.34 1.38
C LEU A 83 8.94 -7.53 0.09
N GLY A 84 8.17 -6.47 -0.17
CA GLY A 84 8.30 -5.66 -1.38
C GLY A 84 8.10 -6.46 -2.68
N ILE A 85 7.39 -7.59 -2.62
CA ILE A 85 7.15 -8.46 -3.78
C ILE A 85 5.87 -7.99 -4.47
N ASP A 86 6.01 -7.53 -5.71
CA ASP A 86 4.92 -7.31 -6.67
C ASP A 86 5.33 -7.93 -8.01
N LEU A 87 4.61 -8.96 -8.44
CA LEU A 87 4.86 -9.68 -9.70
C LEU A 87 4.07 -9.09 -10.88
N GLY A 88 3.25 -8.07 -10.61
CA GLY A 88 2.33 -7.45 -11.55
C GLY A 88 1.20 -8.40 -11.97
N HIS A 89 0.66 -8.15 -13.15
CA HIS A 89 -0.47 -8.88 -13.69
C HIS A 89 -0.11 -10.32 -14.11
N VAL A 90 -1.00 -11.27 -13.80
CA VAL A 90 -1.04 -12.64 -14.32
C VAL A 90 -2.33 -12.85 -15.11
N ASP A 91 -2.18 -13.01 -16.42
CA ASP A 91 -3.29 -13.28 -17.34
C ASP A 91 -3.62 -14.78 -17.40
N PRO A 92 -4.84 -15.16 -17.82
CA PRO A 92 -5.19 -16.55 -18.07
C PRO A 92 -4.19 -17.23 -19.00
N GLY A 93 -3.78 -18.45 -18.64
CA GLY A 93 -2.77 -19.22 -19.38
C GLY A 93 -1.31 -18.81 -19.15
N HIS A 94 -1.06 -17.77 -18.34
CA HIS A 94 0.28 -17.36 -17.92
C HIS A 94 0.55 -17.74 -16.46
N VAL A 95 1.84 -17.81 -16.12
CA VAL A 95 2.30 -18.06 -14.75
C VAL A 95 3.25 -16.95 -14.30
N LYS A 96 3.19 -16.62 -13.01
CA LYS A 96 4.15 -15.76 -12.32
C LYS A 96 4.79 -16.55 -11.19
N GLU A 97 6.09 -16.42 -11.02
CA GLU A 97 6.84 -17.16 -10.02
C GLU A 97 7.73 -16.24 -9.22
N VAL A 98 7.86 -16.52 -7.93
CA VAL A 98 8.84 -15.90 -7.06
C VAL A 98 9.46 -16.94 -6.15
N THR A 99 10.79 -16.96 -6.11
CA THR A 99 11.54 -17.71 -5.09
C THR A 99 11.80 -16.78 -3.92
N VAL A 100 11.30 -17.14 -2.75
CA VAL A 100 11.35 -16.31 -1.54
C VAL A 100 11.78 -17.16 -0.34
N THR A 101 12.51 -16.53 0.58
CA THR A 101 12.83 -17.07 1.90
C THR A 101 12.13 -16.20 2.92
N PHE A 102 11.36 -16.81 3.82
CA PHE A 102 10.68 -16.09 4.89
C PHE A 102 11.54 -16.15 6.15
N ASP A 103 12.28 -15.08 6.46
CA ASP A 103 13.25 -15.10 7.56
C ASP A 103 12.61 -15.06 8.95
N LYS A 104 11.38 -14.54 9.06
CA LYS A 104 10.69 -14.34 10.33
C LYS A 104 9.39 -15.14 10.36
N ALA A 105 9.16 -15.81 11.49
CA ALA A 105 7.86 -16.40 11.78
C ALA A 105 6.78 -15.31 11.84
N GLY A 106 5.57 -15.65 11.41
CA GLY A 106 4.46 -14.73 11.31
C GLY A 106 3.52 -15.05 10.16
N THR A 107 2.60 -14.13 9.88
CA THR A 107 1.66 -14.24 8.77
C THR A 107 1.99 -13.22 7.70
N TYR A 108 2.23 -13.69 6.49
CA TYR A 108 2.32 -12.87 5.29
C TYR A 108 1.06 -13.05 4.45
N THR A 109 0.65 -12.01 3.76
CA THR A 109 -0.51 -12.02 2.89
C THR A 109 -0.05 -11.90 1.44
N PHE A 110 -0.43 -12.85 0.59
CA PHE A 110 -0.42 -12.63 -0.85
C PHE A 110 -1.81 -12.15 -1.27
N TYR A 111 -1.87 -11.13 -2.13
CA TYR A 111 -3.11 -10.45 -2.46
C TYR A 111 -3.14 -9.95 -3.91
N CYS A 112 -4.35 -9.74 -4.42
CA CYS A 112 -4.57 -9.11 -5.72
C CYS A 112 -4.61 -7.59 -5.57
N ASN A 113 -3.73 -6.89 -6.29
CA ASN A 113 -3.70 -5.43 -6.43
C ASN A 113 -4.29 -4.95 -7.77
N THR A 114 -5.07 -5.80 -8.44
CA THR A 114 -5.74 -5.50 -9.71
C THR A 114 -7.25 -5.62 -9.52
N TRP A 115 -8.02 -4.78 -10.23
CA TRP A 115 -9.47 -4.89 -10.26
C TRP A 115 -9.90 -6.13 -11.06
N CYS A 116 -10.02 -7.29 -10.40
CA CYS A 116 -10.43 -8.55 -11.02
C CYS A 116 -11.95 -8.82 -10.94
N SER A 117 -12.63 -8.23 -9.95
CA SER A 117 -14.09 -8.27 -9.77
C SER A 117 -14.55 -7.13 -8.85
N PRO A 118 -15.87 -6.88 -8.68
CA PRO A 118 -16.35 -5.93 -7.67
C PRO A 118 -15.88 -6.24 -6.23
N ASP A 119 -15.62 -7.52 -5.93
CA ASP A 119 -15.11 -7.98 -4.64
C ASP A 119 -13.57 -8.08 -4.59
N HIS A 120 -12.83 -7.49 -5.55
CA HIS A 120 -11.37 -7.67 -5.70
C HIS A 120 -10.57 -7.49 -4.40
N TRP A 121 -10.98 -6.57 -3.52
CA TRP A 121 -10.34 -6.29 -2.23
C TRP A 121 -10.32 -7.50 -1.26
N ARG A 122 -11.22 -8.47 -1.47
CA ARG A 122 -11.29 -9.75 -0.74
C ARG A 122 -10.29 -10.79 -1.24
N MET A 123 -9.65 -10.55 -2.37
CA MET A 123 -8.76 -11.51 -3.02
C MET A 123 -7.41 -11.58 -2.30
N ARG A 124 -7.36 -12.36 -1.22
CA ARG A 124 -6.21 -12.51 -0.34
C ARG A 124 -6.03 -13.98 0.05
N GLY A 125 -4.78 -14.38 0.29
CA GLY A 125 -4.43 -15.63 0.95
C GLY A 125 -3.20 -15.45 1.82
N ILE A 126 -2.87 -16.44 2.63
CA ILE A 126 -1.85 -16.32 3.68
C ILE A 126 -0.71 -17.31 3.52
N VAL A 127 0.48 -16.85 3.88
CA VAL A 127 1.64 -17.68 4.20
C VAL A 127 1.79 -17.66 5.71
N GLU A 128 1.49 -18.78 6.34
CA GLU A 128 1.78 -19.03 7.75
C GLU A 128 3.23 -19.51 7.87
N VAL A 129 4.08 -18.65 8.43
CA VAL A 129 5.50 -18.96 8.64
C VAL A 129 5.70 -19.37 10.09
N THR A 130 6.04 -20.64 10.30
CA THR A 130 6.27 -21.22 11.63
C THR A 130 7.74 -21.19 12.00
N ASP A 131 8.04 -20.89 13.27
CA ASP A 131 9.39 -21.05 13.81
C ASP A 131 9.64 -22.55 14.06
N PRO A 132 10.56 -23.20 13.32
CA PRO A 132 10.85 -24.63 13.51
C PRO A 132 11.45 -24.93 14.89
N ASP A 133 12.11 -23.95 15.52
CA ASP A 133 12.69 -24.10 16.86
C ASP A 133 11.61 -23.95 17.96
N ASN A 134 10.48 -23.31 17.64
CA ASN A 134 9.36 -23.08 18.55
C ASN A 134 8.00 -23.32 17.85
N PRO A 135 7.66 -24.57 17.45
CA PRO A 135 6.51 -24.86 16.61
C PRO A 135 5.15 -24.62 17.29
N ASP A 136 5.11 -24.65 18.62
CA ASP A 136 3.90 -24.39 19.42
C ASP A 136 3.78 -22.93 19.88
N ALA A 137 4.70 -22.06 19.44
CA ALA A 137 4.62 -20.64 19.75
C ALA A 137 3.32 -20.06 19.20
N ILE A 138 2.49 -19.52 20.10
CA ILE A 138 1.33 -18.74 19.69
C ILE A 138 1.87 -17.48 19.00
N PRO A 139 1.45 -17.16 17.77
CA PRO A 139 1.83 -15.91 17.12
C PRO A 139 1.55 -14.76 18.08
N ILE A 140 2.58 -13.99 18.41
CA ILE A 140 2.42 -12.82 19.27
C ILE A 140 1.44 -11.90 18.55
N ALA A 141 0.38 -11.49 19.25
CA ALA A 141 -0.56 -10.52 18.72
C ALA A 141 0.23 -9.32 18.21
N TYR A 142 -0.04 -8.90 16.97
CA TYR A 142 0.69 -7.79 16.39
C TYR A 142 0.43 -6.52 17.22
N HIS A 143 1.45 -6.07 17.93
CA HIS A 143 1.43 -4.85 18.72
C HIS A 143 1.79 -3.66 17.82
N ASP A 144 0.91 -2.66 17.81
CA ASP A 144 1.08 -1.46 17.02
C ASP A 144 1.11 -0.26 17.98
N PRO A 145 2.30 0.25 18.34
CA PRO A 145 2.43 1.27 19.37
C PRO A 145 1.73 2.59 19.00
N ILE A 146 1.55 2.88 17.71
CA ILE A 146 0.84 4.08 17.25
C ILE A 146 -0.66 3.92 17.51
N ILE A 147 -1.23 2.77 17.12
CA ILE A 147 -2.65 2.48 17.37
C ILE A 147 -2.92 2.35 18.88
N GLU A 148 -2.05 1.70 19.63
CA GLU A 148 -2.17 1.55 21.09
C GLU A 148 -2.19 2.91 21.79
N ARG A 149 -1.31 3.85 21.37
CA ARG A 149 -1.30 5.22 21.88
C ARG A 149 -2.61 5.95 21.58
N LEU A 150 -3.11 5.88 20.35
CA LEU A 150 -4.39 6.49 19.97
C LEU A 150 -5.57 5.94 20.79
N VAL A 151 -5.59 4.63 21.02
CA VAL A 151 -6.60 3.99 21.87
C VAL A 151 -6.48 4.47 23.32
N ALA A 152 -5.26 4.61 23.85
CA ALA A 152 -5.02 5.13 25.19
C ALA A 152 -5.42 6.62 25.34
N GLU A 153 -5.30 7.41 24.27
CA GLU A 153 -5.79 8.80 24.17
C GLU A 153 -7.33 8.87 24.07
N GLY A 154 -8.02 7.75 23.85
CA GLY A 154 -9.47 7.70 23.67
C GLY A 154 -9.93 8.04 22.24
N VAL A 155 -9.01 8.09 21.27
CA VAL A 155 -9.32 8.36 19.86
C VAL A 155 -10.10 7.18 19.28
N ASN A 156 -11.32 7.45 18.81
CA ASN A 156 -12.13 6.45 18.12
C ASN A 156 -11.68 6.28 16.67
N ILE A 157 -10.74 5.35 16.45
CA ILE A 157 -10.22 5.00 15.12
C ILE A 157 -11.31 4.43 14.21
N ASP A 158 -12.42 3.92 14.75
CA ASP A 158 -13.48 3.31 13.96
C ASP A 158 -14.61 4.28 13.60
N ALA A 159 -14.59 5.52 14.11
CA ALA A 159 -15.59 6.53 13.79
C ALA A 159 -15.58 6.88 12.29
N ASN A 160 -16.78 7.04 11.72
CA ASN A 160 -16.99 7.11 10.28
C ASN A 160 -16.53 8.44 9.65
N VAL A 161 -16.53 9.56 10.40
CA VAL A 161 -16.34 10.89 9.78
C VAL A 161 -15.57 11.91 10.65
N THR A 162 -15.45 11.70 11.96
CA THR A 162 -14.97 12.73 12.88
C THR A 162 -13.68 12.36 13.61
N MET A 163 -12.79 11.63 12.96
CA MET A 163 -11.52 11.12 13.51
C MET A 163 -10.68 12.19 14.26
N GLY A 164 -10.95 12.39 15.55
CA GLY A 164 -10.38 13.52 16.31
C GLY A 164 -11.04 14.88 16.05
N MET A 165 -11.85 15.04 15.00
CA MET A 165 -12.56 16.29 14.69
C MET A 165 -13.68 16.65 15.68
N ALA A 166 -14.14 15.71 16.50
CA ALA A 166 -15.11 16.02 17.56
C ALA A 166 -14.50 16.88 18.67
N ASP A 167 -13.19 16.77 18.90
CA ASP A 167 -12.44 17.56 19.88
C ASP A 167 -11.67 18.74 19.23
N HIS A 168 -11.46 18.70 17.92
CA HIS A 168 -10.89 19.79 17.12
C HIS A 168 -11.94 20.29 16.11
N PRO A 169 -12.75 21.31 16.44
CA PRO A 169 -13.76 21.84 15.54
C PRO A 169 -13.10 22.23 14.22
N GLN A 170 -13.75 21.88 13.10
CA GLN A 170 -13.42 22.48 11.81
C GLN A 170 -13.36 23.99 12.03
N PRO A 171 -12.20 24.65 11.88
CA PRO A 171 -12.20 26.09 11.91
C PRO A 171 -13.16 26.55 10.80
N ASP A 172 -13.81 27.69 11.02
CA ASP A 172 -14.39 28.46 9.92
C ASP A 172 -13.43 28.35 8.73
N VAL A 173 -13.90 27.67 7.67
CA VAL A 173 -13.11 27.05 6.59
C VAL A 173 -11.78 27.78 6.39
N LEU A 174 -10.66 27.12 6.69
CA LEU A 174 -9.33 27.59 6.29
C LEU A 174 -9.37 27.84 4.77
N THR A 175 -9.55 29.09 4.36
CA THR A 175 -9.55 29.45 2.95
C THR A 175 -8.15 29.87 2.57
N PHE A 176 -7.58 29.17 1.60
CA PHE A 176 -6.30 29.57 1.03
C PHE A 176 -6.56 30.52 -0.15
N ASP A 177 -5.98 31.72 -0.11
CA ASP A 177 -5.98 32.61 -1.28
C ASP A 177 -5.23 31.97 -2.45
N GLN A 178 -4.20 31.17 -2.14
CA GLN A 178 -3.38 30.39 -3.06
C GLN A 178 -2.92 29.10 -2.38
N PRO A 179 -2.66 28.02 -3.13
CA PRO A 179 -2.17 26.76 -2.57
C PRO A 179 -0.92 26.94 -1.72
N PRO A 180 -0.77 26.15 -0.64
CA PRO A 180 0.49 26.10 0.09
C PRO A 180 1.66 25.75 -0.85
N SER A 181 2.75 26.50 -0.77
CA SER A 181 3.95 26.29 -1.59
C SER A 181 5.11 25.86 -0.70
N ILE A 182 5.57 24.62 -0.90
CA ILE A 182 6.70 24.04 -0.17
C ILE A 182 8.00 24.83 -0.41
N GLU A 183 8.21 25.34 -1.63
CA GLU A 183 9.37 26.16 -1.97
C GLU A 183 9.40 27.47 -1.18
N LYS A 184 8.26 28.19 -1.15
CA LYS A 184 8.13 29.41 -0.34
C LYS A 184 8.29 29.09 1.15
N GLY A 185 7.69 27.99 1.60
CA GLY A 185 7.78 27.52 2.98
C GLY A 185 9.22 27.29 3.43
N ASN A 186 10.02 26.61 2.60
CA ASN A 186 11.44 26.37 2.86
C ASN A 186 12.23 27.69 2.99
N ILE A 187 11.99 28.64 2.08
CA ILE A 187 12.66 29.95 2.10
C ILE A 187 12.29 30.72 3.38
N LEU A 188 11.01 30.75 3.73
CA LEU A 188 10.52 31.45 4.91
C LEU A 188 11.01 30.79 6.20
N ALA A 189 11.04 29.45 6.26
CA ALA A 189 11.52 28.68 7.42
C ALA A 189 12.96 29.03 7.82
N ALA A 190 13.80 29.45 6.86
CA ALA A 190 15.17 29.90 7.13
C ALA A 190 15.27 31.26 7.84
N THR A 191 14.17 32.03 7.88
CA THR A 191 14.15 33.40 8.43
C THR A 191 13.21 33.56 9.63
N LEU A 192 12.22 32.68 9.76
CA LEU A 192 11.28 32.68 10.88
C LEU A 192 11.83 31.96 12.12
N SER A 193 11.28 32.31 13.28
CA SER A 193 11.56 31.59 14.52
C SER A 193 10.66 30.35 14.59
N ILE A 194 11.23 29.18 14.29
CA ILE A 194 10.51 27.90 14.33
C ILE A 194 10.50 27.36 15.78
N PRO A 195 9.33 27.12 16.40
CA PRO A 195 9.20 26.40 17.68
C PRO A 195 9.93 25.06 17.66
N GLU A 196 10.44 24.61 18.82
CA GLU A 196 11.14 23.33 18.94
C GLU A 196 10.20 22.15 18.61
N GLU A 197 8.95 22.26 19.04
CA GLU A 197 7.85 21.33 18.77
C GLU A 197 7.66 21.11 17.27
N LEU A 198 7.74 22.18 16.48
CA LEU A 198 7.61 22.09 15.02
C LEU A 198 8.81 21.46 14.32
N SER A 199 9.96 21.39 14.99
CA SER A 199 11.14 20.68 14.51
C SER A 199 11.09 19.19 14.88
N ASP A 200 10.37 18.82 15.93
CA ASP A 200 10.17 17.43 16.35
C ASP A 200 9.18 16.69 15.45
N ALA A 201 9.68 15.64 14.80
CA ALA A 201 8.88 14.84 13.89
C ALA A 201 7.89 13.91 14.64
N GLU A 202 8.16 13.53 15.89
CA GLU A 202 7.18 12.80 16.72
C GLU A 202 6.02 13.72 17.13
N TRP A 203 6.31 15.00 17.41
CA TRP A 203 5.27 16.00 17.65
C TRP A 203 4.38 16.18 16.42
N ARG A 204 4.96 16.38 15.22
CA ARG A 204 4.20 16.46 13.95
C ARG A 204 3.44 15.17 13.59
N LEU A 205 3.84 14.03 14.14
CA LEU A 205 3.11 12.76 13.95
C LEU A 205 1.79 12.75 14.74
N THR A 206 1.80 13.39 15.91
CA THR A 206 0.73 13.35 16.93
C THR A 206 -0.10 14.63 17.01
N HIS A 207 0.23 15.65 16.23
CA HIS A 207 -0.49 16.93 16.19
C HIS A 207 -0.84 17.30 14.75
N THR A 208 -1.81 18.19 14.61
CA THR A 208 -2.31 18.69 13.34
C THR A 208 -1.44 19.83 12.80
N PRO A 209 -1.40 20.04 11.48
CA PRO A 209 -0.84 21.26 10.90
C PRO A 209 -1.48 22.55 11.46
N MET A 210 -2.76 22.52 11.83
CA MET A 210 -3.45 23.65 12.47
C MET A 210 -2.84 24.03 13.82
N GLU A 211 -2.68 23.08 14.73
CA GLU A 211 -2.02 23.33 16.03
C GLU A 211 -0.60 23.86 15.81
N GLY A 212 0.09 23.35 14.78
CA GLY A 212 1.39 23.87 14.41
C GLY A 212 1.37 25.30 13.89
N LEU A 213 0.35 25.66 13.11
CA LEU A 213 0.14 27.01 12.60
C LEU A 213 -0.08 28.02 13.74
N GLU A 214 -0.86 27.65 14.75
CA GLU A 214 -1.08 28.46 15.95
C GLU A 214 0.24 28.72 16.70
N LEU A 215 1.02 27.67 16.97
CA LEU A 215 2.33 27.80 17.62
C LEU A 215 3.29 28.67 16.82
N LEU A 216 3.30 28.53 15.48
CA LEU A 216 4.16 29.31 14.62
C LEU A 216 3.74 30.79 14.60
N ALA A 217 2.43 31.07 14.57
CA ALA A 217 1.88 32.42 14.60
C ALA A 217 2.21 33.15 15.91
N ASP A 218 2.09 32.46 17.05
CA ASP A 218 2.45 33.01 18.36
C ASP A 218 3.93 33.40 18.44
N LYS A 219 4.83 32.66 17.78
CA LYS A 219 6.26 32.99 17.71
C LYS A 219 6.61 34.03 16.66
N ASN A 220 5.77 34.24 15.66
CA ASN A 220 6.02 35.14 14.54
C ASN A 220 4.84 36.11 14.30
N PRO A 221 4.45 36.94 15.30
CA PRO A 221 3.20 37.71 15.27
C PRO A 221 3.17 38.84 14.23
N SER A 222 4.31 39.15 13.60
CA SER A 222 4.42 40.18 12.55
C SER A 222 4.25 39.61 11.13
N ASN A 223 4.18 38.28 10.99
CA ASN A 223 4.08 37.61 9.69
C ASN A 223 2.61 37.35 9.32
N SER A 224 2.34 37.32 8.00
CA SER A 224 0.99 37.04 7.52
C SER A 224 0.64 35.56 7.69
N MET A 225 -0.63 35.24 7.92
CA MET A 225 -1.08 33.85 8.04
C MET A 225 -0.75 33.03 6.77
N ASN A 226 -0.84 33.64 5.60
CA ASN A 226 -0.50 33.01 4.32
C ASN A 226 0.98 32.59 4.26
N ASP A 227 1.90 33.41 4.78
CA ASP A 227 3.32 33.05 4.83
C ASP A 227 3.56 31.88 5.80
N LEU A 228 2.88 31.88 6.94
CA LEU A 228 3.01 30.82 7.94
C LEU A 228 2.44 29.48 7.45
N ILE A 229 1.34 29.50 6.69
CA ILE A 229 0.78 28.31 6.03
C ILE A 229 1.79 27.64 5.10
N HIS A 230 2.57 28.42 4.34
CA HIS A 230 3.63 27.86 3.49
C HIS A 230 4.69 27.14 4.31
N VAL A 231 5.09 27.70 5.46
CA VAL A 231 6.06 27.07 6.37
C VAL A 231 5.52 25.78 6.96
N ILE A 232 4.26 25.76 7.40
CA ILE A 232 3.63 24.55 7.93
C ILE A 232 3.56 23.44 6.89
N ALA A 233 3.12 23.76 5.67
CA ALA A 233 3.10 22.79 4.57
C ALA A 233 4.51 22.22 4.31
N TYR A 234 5.53 23.08 4.28
CA TYR A 234 6.93 22.67 4.15
C TYR A 234 7.36 21.71 5.26
N LEU A 235 7.06 22.02 6.52
CA LEU A 235 7.46 21.19 7.67
C LEU A 235 6.79 19.81 7.66
N TRP A 236 5.54 19.71 7.20
CA TRP A 236 4.81 18.44 7.10
C TRP A 236 5.28 17.55 5.94
N VAL A 237 5.74 18.14 4.83
CA VAL A 237 6.32 17.38 3.71
C VAL A 237 7.79 17.03 3.96
N SER A 238 8.51 17.81 4.78
CA SER A 238 9.94 17.63 5.03
C SER A 238 10.30 16.50 6.00
N ASP A 239 9.33 15.70 6.45
CA ASP A 239 9.63 14.53 7.27
C ASP A 239 10.25 13.41 6.42
N THR A 240 11.58 13.38 6.41
CA THR A 240 12.39 12.45 5.61
C THR A 240 12.50 11.04 6.22
N ARG A 241 11.93 10.81 7.42
CA ARG A 241 11.99 9.49 8.09
C ARG A 241 11.38 8.37 7.25
N PHE A 242 10.54 8.72 6.27
CA PHE A 242 9.81 7.79 5.43
C PHE A 242 10.07 8.04 3.92
N GLU A 243 11.29 8.46 3.56
CA GLU A 243 11.70 8.64 2.17
C GLU A 243 11.64 7.31 1.37
N ALA A 244 10.58 7.17 0.58
CA ALA A 244 10.46 6.24 -0.56
C ALA A 244 9.28 6.67 -1.43
N ILE A 245 9.23 7.96 -1.79
CA ILE A 245 8.08 8.62 -2.42
C ILE A 245 7.60 7.85 -3.65
N GLN A 246 8.53 7.37 -4.48
CA GLN A 246 8.17 6.61 -5.68
C GLN A 246 7.45 5.29 -5.36
N TRP A 247 7.87 4.57 -4.33
CA TRP A 247 7.20 3.35 -3.90
C TRP A 247 5.80 3.67 -3.37
N ALA A 248 5.68 4.71 -2.52
CA ALA A 248 4.41 5.12 -1.93
C ALA A 248 3.42 5.61 -3.00
N GLU A 249 3.88 6.41 -3.96
CA GLU A 249 3.11 6.84 -5.13
C GLU A 249 2.61 5.63 -5.95
N ASN A 250 3.52 4.70 -6.30
CA ASN A 250 3.15 3.51 -7.06
C ASN A 250 2.13 2.66 -6.29
N TYR A 251 2.35 2.47 -4.99
CA TYR A 251 1.45 1.69 -4.15
C TYR A 251 0.08 2.38 -4.02
N PHE A 252 0.06 3.69 -3.83
CA PHE A 252 -1.17 4.48 -3.78
C PHE A 252 -1.95 4.40 -5.10
N ASN A 253 -1.27 4.54 -6.24
CA ASN A 253 -1.90 4.45 -7.55
C ASN A 253 -2.50 3.06 -7.82
N GLN A 254 -1.86 2.00 -7.34
CA GLN A 254 -2.36 0.63 -7.49
C GLN A 254 -3.48 0.28 -6.52
N ASN A 255 -3.44 0.77 -5.28
CA ASN A 255 -4.28 0.23 -4.19
C ASN A 255 -5.26 1.25 -3.58
N CYS A 256 -5.07 2.54 -3.80
CA CYS A 256 -5.83 3.62 -3.15
C CYS A 256 -6.57 4.52 -4.15
N ALA A 257 -5.95 4.82 -5.29
CA ALA A 257 -6.45 5.78 -6.27
C ALA A 257 -7.78 5.37 -6.92
N ALA A 258 -8.13 4.08 -6.91
CA ALA A 258 -9.44 3.61 -7.40
C ALA A 258 -10.61 4.29 -6.67
N CYS A 259 -10.46 4.59 -5.37
CA CYS A 259 -11.44 5.33 -4.59
C CYS A 259 -11.02 6.77 -4.35
N HIS A 260 -9.76 7.02 -3.97
CA HIS A 260 -9.30 8.35 -3.56
C HIS A 260 -8.84 9.26 -4.72
N GLY A 261 -8.84 8.76 -5.96
CA GLY A 261 -8.35 9.48 -7.14
C GLY A 261 -6.81 9.51 -7.21
N GLN A 262 -6.25 9.60 -8.42
CA GLN A 262 -4.79 9.58 -8.62
C GLN A 262 -4.11 10.81 -8.01
N THR A 263 -4.79 11.95 -8.01
CA THR A 263 -4.33 13.21 -7.40
C THR A 263 -4.78 13.37 -5.96
N GLY A 264 -5.45 12.36 -5.38
CA GLY A 264 -6.03 12.46 -4.04
C GLY A 264 -7.28 13.35 -3.98
N ASP A 265 -7.99 13.57 -5.08
CA ASP A 265 -9.16 14.45 -5.14
C ASP A 265 -10.46 13.81 -4.61
N GLY A 266 -10.42 12.55 -4.19
CA GLY A 266 -11.57 11.80 -3.70
C GLY A 266 -12.51 11.29 -4.81
N ASN A 267 -12.19 11.52 -6.09
CA ASN A 267 -13.07 11.20 -7.22
C ASN A 267 -12.57 10.00 -8.04
N GLY A 268 -12.02 8.99 -7.37
CA GLY A 268 -11.61 7.76 -8.04
C GLY A 268 -12.78 7.08 -8.78
N PRO A 269 -12.52 6.26 -9.81
CA PRO A 269 -13.58 5.59 -10.59
C PRO A 269 -14.53 4.72 -9.75
N ALA A 270 -14.10 4.29 -8.57
CA ALA A 270 -14.90 3.53 -7.61
C ALA A 270 -15.45 4.37 -6.45
N ALA A 271 -15.20 5.68 -6.39
CA ALA A 271 -15.62 6.55 -5.28
C ALA A 271 -17.13 6.47 -5.02
N ASN A 272 -17.95 6.51 -6.09
CA ASN A 272 -19.42 6.44 -6.00
C ASN A 272 -19.97 5.06 -5.64
N GLN A 273 -19.11 4.06 -5.43
CA GLN A 273 -19.49 2.68 -5.06
C GLN A 273 -19.24 2.39 -3.57
N THR A 274 -18.70 3.36 -2.83
CA THR A 274 -18.42 3.24 -1.40
C THR A 274 -19.58 3.78 -0.56
N ALA A 275 -19.75 3.26 0.65
CA ALA A 275 -20.77 3.70 1.59
C ALA A 275 -20.64 5.17 2.01
N GLU A 276 -19.41 5.70 2.04
CA GLU A 276 -19.08 7.07 2.41
C GLU A 276 -18.11 7.65 1.39
N SER A 277 -18.26 8.93 1.04
CA SER A 277 -17.36 9.58 0.07
C SER A 277 -15.89 9.47 0.52
N PRO A 278 -14.99 8.98 -0.34
CA PRO A 278 -13.57 8.92 -0.01
C PRO A 278 -13.01 10.31 0.31
N VAL A 279 -12.11 10.38 1.29
CA VAL A 279 -11.42 11.62 1.65
C VAL A 279 -10.61 12.13 0.45
N ALA A 280 -10.73 13.43 0.19
CA ALA A 280 -9.92 14.16 -0.77
C ALA A 280 -8.63 14.65 -0.09
N PHE A 281 -7.56 13.85 -0.13
CA PHE A 281 -6.25 14.21 0.42
C PHE A 281 -5.60 15.42 -0.27
N GLY A 282 -6.03 15.79 -1.48
CA GLY A 282 -5.63 17.01 -2.16
C GLY A 282 -6.28 18.28 -1.58
N ASP A 283 -7.29 18.14 -0.72
CA ASP A 283 -7.86 19.27 0.02
C ASP A 283 -6.93 19.63 1.20
N ALA A 284 -6.07 20.62 0.96
CA ALA A 284 -5.18 21.14 1.98
C ALA A 284 -5.93 21.59 3.25
N ALA A 285 -7.15 22.12 3.15
CA ALA A 285 -7.86 22.68 4.30
C ALA A 285 -8.33 21.54 5.21
N TYR A 286 -8.85 20.48 4.59
CA TYR A 286 -9.14 19.23 5.27
C TYR A 286 -7.89 18.66 5.93
N MET A 287 -6.78 18.55 5.20
CA MET A 287 -5.54 17.95 5.69
C MET A 287 -4.90 18.75 6.84
N PHE A 288 -5.13 20.07 6.92
CA PHE A 288 -4.68 20.89 8.05
C PHE A 288 -5.32 20.48 9.40
N GLY A 289 -6.48 19.83 9.37
CA GLY A 289 -7.15 19.28 10.55
C GLY A 289 -6.80 17.82 10.87
N MET A 290 -5.88 17.20 10.12
CA MET A 290 -5.57 15.78 10.25
C MET A 290 -4.26 15.53 11.00
N ARG A 291 -4.24 14.48 11.83
CA ARG A 291 -3.02 13.93 12.44
C ARG A 291 -2.45 12.79 11.61
N SER A 292 -1.13 12.71 11.51
CA SER A 292 -0.45 11.65 10.77
C SER A 292 -0.68 10.25 11.37
N ASP A 293 -0.69 10.14 12.70
CA ASP A 293 -0.98 8.86 13.37
C ASP A 293 -2.43 8.38 13.20
N VAL A 294 -3.38 9.30 13.09
CA VAL A 294 -4.78 8.98 12.77
C VAL A 294 -4.90 8.45 11.33
N LEU A 295 -4.26 9.11 10.35
CA LEU A 295 -4.21 8.64 8.97
C LEU A 295 -3.56 7.25 8.87
N TYR A 296 -2.45 7.06 9.58
CA TYR A 296 -1.77 5.77 9.73
C TYR A 296 -2.71 4.67 10.24
N ALA A 297 -3.43 4.96 11.32
CA ALA A 297 -4.31 3.99 11.96
C ALA A 297 -5.49 3.61 11.05
N LYS A 298 -6.04 4.57 10.29
CA LYS A 298 -7.08 4.29 9.29
C LYS A 298 -6.61 3.41 8.15
N ILE A 299 -5.42 3.64 7.60
CA ILE A 299 -4.88 2.76 6.56
C ILE A 299 -4.76 1.32 7.11
N ARG A 300 -4.21 1.17 8.31
CA ARG A 300 -3.97 -0.16 8.88
C ARG A 300 -5.23 -0.86 9.36
N ARG A 301 -6.24 -0.15 9.87
CA ARG A 301 -7.48 -0.77 10.36
C ARG A 301 -8.59 -0.84 9.31
N GLY A 302 -8.53 0.00 8.29
CA GLY A 302 -9.66 0.29 7.40
C GLY A 302 -10.67 1.23 8.06
N GLY A 303 -11.77 1.51 7.38
CA GLY A 303 -12.87 2.30 7.92
C GLY A 303 -14.12 1.44 8.06
N MET A 304 -14.47 1.05 9.29
CA MET A 304 -15.71 0.32 9.55
C MET A 304 -16.92 1.11 9.01
N GLY A 305 -17.71 0.49 8.14
CA GLY A 305 -18.88 1.12 7.52
C GLY A 305 -18.58 2.11 6.37
N THR A 306 -17.32 2.25 5.96
CA THR A 306 -16.91 3.14 4.83
C THR A 306 -16.54 2.37 3.55
N ASP A 307 -16.58 1.04 3.60
CA ASP A 307 -16.04 0.12 2.58
C ASP A 307 -14.52 0.23 2.33
N MET A 308 -13.78 1.05 3.10
CA MET A 308 -12.31 1.08 3.06
C MET A 308 -11.71 -0.20 3.67
N PRO A 309 -10.99 -1.03 2.87
CA PRO A 309 -10.40 -2.28 3.36
C PRO A 309 -9.28 -2.06 4.39
N ASN A 310 -9.00 -3.09 5.18
CA ASN A 310 -7.85 -3.13 6.08
C ASN A 310 -6.54 -3.39 5.29
N PHE A 311 -5.52 -2.56 5.49
CA PHE A 311 -4.18 -2.76 4.91
C PHE A 311 -3.11 -3.18 5.93
N GLY A 312 -3.45 -3.30 7.22
CA GLY A 312 -2.51 -3.66 8.29
C GLY A 312 -1.93 -5.07 8.19
N THR A 313 -2.58 -5.96 7.44
CA THR A 313 -2.06 -7.30 7.10
C THR A 313 -1.20 -7.31 5.82
N LEU A 314 -1.20 -6.20 5.07
CA LEU A 314 -0.49 -6.05 3.80
C LEU A 314 0.76 -5.17 3.94
N LEU A 315 0.76 -4.25 4.90
CA LEU A 315 1.79 -3.23 5.08
C LEU A 315 2.43 -3.29 6.47
N THR A 316 3.74 -3.11 6.52
CA THR A 316 4.47 -2.79 7.75
C THR A 316 4.10 -1.39 8.25
N PRO A 317 4.39 -1.06 9.52
CA PRO A 317 4.28 0.30 10.04
C PRO A 317 5.05 1.31 9.20
N GLU A 318 6.28 0.96 8.82
CA GLU A 318 7.14 1.84 8.04
C GLU A 318 6.54 2.11 6.65
N GLU A 319 6.06 1.06 5.97
CA GLU A 319 5.36 1.19 4.68
C GLU A 319 4.07 2.03 4.80
N THR A 320 3.35 1.90 5.92
CA THR A 320 2.15 2.71 6.18
C THR A 320 2.52 4.19 6.38
N LEU A 321 3.59 4.48 7.15
CA LEU A 321 4.06 5.86 7.35
C LEU A 321 4.58 6.49 6.05
N LYS A 322 5.22 5.71 5.17
CA LYS A 322 5.57 6.12 3.80
C LYS A 322 4.34 6.56 3.01
N LEU A 323 3.23 5.83 3.11
CA LEU A 323 1.96 6.25 2.50
C LEU A 323 1.43 7.55 3.11
N VAL A 324 1.46 7.69 4.44
CA VAL A 324 1.05 8.94 5.11
C VAL A 324 1.89 10.13 4.63
N SER A 325 3.21 9.98 4.50
CA SER A 325 4.08 11.00 3.89
C SER A 325 3.70 11.33 2.45
N TYR A 326 3.23 10.35 1.67
CA TYR A 326 2.72 10.60 0.33
C TYR A 326 1.38 11.35 0.34
N LEU A 327 0.49 11.09 1.30
CA LEU A 327 -0.76 11.85 1.44
C LEU A 327 -0.51 13.35 1.71
N TRP A 328 0.51 13.67 2.51
CA TRP A 328 0.93 15.07 2.72
C TRP A 328 1.47 15.74 1.46
N GLN A 329 2.08 14.97 0.56
CA GLN A 329 2.50 15.47 -0.76
C GLN A 329 1.31 15.72 -1.68
N LEU A 330 0.30 14.85 -1.67
CA LEU A 330 -0.94 15.11 -2.42
C LEU A 330 -1.59 16.43 -1.96
N ALA A 331 -1.57 16.70 -0.65
CA ALA A 331 -2.13 17.93 -0.08
C ALA A 331 -1.36 19.21 -0.48
N PHE A 332 -0.02 19.15 -0.54
CA PHE A 332 0.82 20.35 -0.58
C PHE A 332 1.80 20.44 -1.77
N LEU A 333 1.88 19.42 -2.61
CA LEU A 333 2.69 19.40 -3.85
C LEU A 333 1.85 19.21 -5.12
N ALA A 334 0.61 18.73 -5.02
CA ALA A 334 -0.21 18.55 -6.22
C ALA A 334 -0.46 19.92 -6.87
N PRO A 335 -0.25 20.06 -8.20
CA PRO A 335 -0.76 21.23 -8.90
C PRO A 335 -2.28 21.19 -8.72
N ASN A 336 -2.84 22.23 -8.10
CA ASN A 336 -4.28 22.39 -7.98
C ASN A 336 -4.95 21.90 -9.26
N SER A 337 -5.88 20.95 -9.12
CA SER A 337 -6.92 20.69 -10.11
C SER A 337 -7.84 21.92 -10.13
N GLY A 338 -7.29 23.03 -10.63
CA GLY A 338 -8.04 24.18 -11.06
C GLY A 338 -8.82 23.74 -12.28
N ILE A 339 -10.13 23.70 -12.10
CA ILE A 339 -11.15 23.89 -13.11
C ILE A 339 -10.58 24.68 -14.31
N GLU A 340 -10.49 24.02 -15.48
CA GLU A 340 -10.66 24.67 -16.78
C GLU A 340 -12.04 24.33 -17.33
#